data_AF-A0A519QBM3-F1
#
_entry.id   AF-A0A519QBM3-F1
#
_cell.length_a   1.000
_cell.length_b   1.000
_cell.length_c   1.000
_cell.angle_alpha   90.00
_cell.angle_beta   90.00
_cell.angle_gamma   90.00
#
_symmetry.space_group_name_H-M   'P 1'
#
loop_
_entity.id
_entity.type
_entity.pdbx_description
1 polymer ?
#
loop_
_entity_poly.entity_id
_entity_poly.type
_entity_poly.pdbx_seq_one_letter_code
_entity_poly.pdbx_strand_id
1 'polypeptide(L)' 'MRIATWNVNSVNARLPTVTAWLEAAQPDVVCMQEIKCVDEKFPREALESLGYNVEVHG' A
#
# COMPACT_ATOMS: atom_id res chain seq x y z
N MET A 1 -8.83 -15.98 3.18
CA MET A 1 -9.15 -14.54 3.08
C MET A 1 -8.60 -13.83 4.31
N ARG A 2 -7.59 -12.98 4.12
CA ARG A 2 -6.87 -12.17 5.11
C ARG A 2 -7.03 -10.71 4.74
N ILE A 3 -7.59 -9.93 5.66
CA ILE A 3 -7.77 -8.48 5.51
C ILE A 3 -6.87 -7.81 6.55
N ALA A 4 -6.09 -6.84 6.10
CA ALA A 4 -5.19 -6.07 6.96
C ALA A 4 -5.54 -4.58 6.91
N THR A 5 -5.27 -3.88 8.01
CA THR A 5 -5.30 -2.42 8.06
C THR A 5 -3.98 -1.92 8.60
N TRP A 6 -3.46 -0.83 8.03
CA TRP A 6 -2.19 -0.26 8.44
C TRP A 6 -2.20 1.27 8.32
N ASN A 7 -2.01 1.96 9.44
CA ASN A 7 -1.61 3.36 9.42
C ASN A 7 -0.13 3.43 9.00
N VAL A 8 0.10 3.79 7.74
CA VAL A 8 1.43 3.78 7.14
C VAL A 8 2.20 5.05 7.46
N ASN A 9 1.58 6.15 7.90
CA ASN A 9 2.25 7.43 8.19
C ASN A 9 3.28 7.81 7.10
N SER A 10 2.78 8.13 5.91
CA SER A 10 3.47 8.34 4.63
C SER A 10 3.87 7.05 3.90
N VAL A 11 3.08 6.70 2.88
CA VAL A 11 3.35 5.52 2.03
C VAL A 11 4.67 5.67 1.27
N ASN A 12 4.92 6.86 0.71
CA ASN A 12 6.14 7.12 -0.06
C ASN A 12 7.41 7.05 0.78
N ALA A 13 7.36 7.53 2.02
CA ALA A 13 8.50 7.45 2.93
C ALA A 13 8.80 6.02 3.39
N ARG A 14 7.83 5.10 3.28
CA ARG A 14 7.90 3.72 3.79
C ARG A 14 7.70 2.68 2.69
N LEU A 15 7.80 3.08 1.42
CA LEU A 15 7.53 2.20 0.29
C LEU A 15 8.31 0.87 0.36
N PRO A 16 9.63 0.85 0.67
CA PRO A 16 10.36 -0.42 0.79
C PRO A 16 9.84 -1.33 1.91
N THR A 17 9.39 -0.75 3.03
CA THR A 17 8.80 -1.50 4.14
C THR A 17 7.42 -2.04 3.77
N VAL A 18 6.62 -1.24 3.03
CA VAL A 18 5.30 -1.64 2.55
C VAL A 18 5.41 -2.80 1.56
N THR A 19 6.27 -2.70 0.55
CA THR A 19 6.43 -3.76 -0.46
C THR A 19 6.98 -5.05 0.15
N ALA A 20 8.02 -4.96 0.99
CA ALA A 20 8.56 -6.14 1.67
C ALA A 20 7.52 -6.83 2.56
N TRP A 21 6.66 -6.05 3.24
CA TRP A 21 5.58 -6.60 4.04
C TRP A 21 4.50 -7.26 3.17
N LEU A 22 4.12 -6.66 2.03
CA LEU A 22 3.14 -7.25 1.11
C LEU A 22 3.64 -8.56 0.52
N GLU A 23 4.92 -8.65 0.15
CA GLU A 23 5.55 -9.88 -0.34
C GLU A 23 5.54 -11.01 0.71
N ALA A 24 5.84 -10.67 1.96
CA ALA A 24 5.91 -11.66 3.04
C ALA A 24 4.52 -12.07 3.56
N ALA A 25 3.64 -11.09 3.75
CA ALA A 25 2.34 -11.30 4.38
C ALA A 25 1.28 -11.76 3.37
N GLN A 26 1.34 -11.32 2.11
CA GLN A 26 0.37 -11.62 1.05
C GLN A 26 -1.11 -11.56 1.52
N PRO A 27 -1.59 -10.45 2.12
CA PRO A 27 -3.01 -10.31 2.44
C PRO A 27 -3.86 -10.29 1.16
N ASP A 28 -5.12 -10.72 1.26
CA ASP A 28 -6.07 -10.62 0.14
C ASP A 28 -6.54 -9.16 -0.06
N VAL A 29 -6.66 -8.40 1.03
CA VAL A 29 -6.99 -6.97 1.02
C VAL A 29 -6.17 -6.23 2.08
N VAL A 30 -5.65 -5.05 1.73
CA VAL A 30 -5.01 -4.13 2.68
C VAL A 30 -5.63 -2.73 2.57
N CYS A 31 -6.03 -2.17 3.70
CA CYS A 31 -6.45 -0.77 3.80
C CYS A 31 -5.33 0.06 4.43
N MET A 32 -4.87 1.11 3.76
CA MET A 32 -3.81 1.99 4.26
C MET A 32 -4.37 3.34 4.72
N GLN A 33 -3.93 3.83 5.88
CA GLN A 33 -4.30 5.15 6.42
C GLN A 33 -3.06 6.04 6.55
N GLU A 34 -3.28 7.35 6.58
CA GLU A 34 -2.20 8.35 6.60
C GLU A 34 -1.19 8.13 5.45
N ILE A 35 -1.67 7.91 4.22
CA ILE A 35 -0.80 7.76 3.05
C ILE A 35 0.06 9.03 2.79
N LYS A 36 -0.42 10.20 3.23
CA LYS A 36 0.26 11.51 3.18
C LYS A 36 0.79 11.88 1.79
N CYS A 37 0.07 11.48 0.75
CA CYS A 37 0.28 11.92 -0.61
C CYS A 37 -1.07 12.09 -1.30
N VAL A 38 -1.10 12.92 -2.34
CA VAL A 38 -2.23 13.04 -3.26
C VAL A 38 -2.26 11.84 -4.21
N ASP A 39 -3.42 11.55 -4.79
CA ASP A 39 -3.64 10.44 -5.72
C ASP A 39 -2.58 10.32 -6.82
N GLU A 40 -2.12 11.43 -7.42
CA GLU A 40 -1.10 11.40 -8.50
C GLU A 40 0.29 11.02 -8.00
N LYS A 41 0.55 11.14 -6.69
CA LYS A 41 1.82 10.80 -6.06
C LYS A 41 1.77 9.46 -5.34
N PHE A 42 0.67 8.72 -5.42
CA PHE A 42 0.60 7.39 -4.84
C PHE A 42 1.44 6.39 -5.69
N PRO A 43 2.25 5.51 -5.09
CA PRO A 43 3.14 4.60 -5.80
C PRO A 43 2.38 3.37 -6.34
N ARG A 44 1.41 3.58 -7.24
CA ARG A 44 0.53 2.54 -7.79
C ARG A 44 1.30 1.40 -8.43
N GLU A 45 2.23 1.74 -9.32
CA GLU A 45 3.05 0.76 -10.07
C GLU A 45 3.79 -0.22 -9.15
N ALA A 46 4.26 0.25 -7.98
CA ALA A 46 4.97 -0.61 -7.03
C ALA A 46 4.06 -1.68 -6.40
N LEU A 47 2.79 -1.36 -6.16
CA LEU A 47 1.81 -2.30 -5.60
C LEU A 47 1.21 -3.19 -6.71
N GLU A 48 0.96 -2.63 -7.89
CA GLU A 48 0.47 -3.35 -9.07
C GLU A 48 1.48 -4.38 -9.57
N SER A 49 2.78 -4.07 -9.50
CA SER A 49 3.86 -5.03 -9.79
C SER A 49 3.87 -6.24 -8.85
N LEU A 50 3.28 -6.11 -7.66
CA LEU A 50 3.09 -7.20 -6.70
C LEU A 50 1.74 -7.94 -6.90
N GLY A 51 0.97 -7.59 -7.92
CA GLY A 51 -0.32 -8.21 -8.25
C GLY A 51 -1.53 -7.61 -7.51
N TYR A 52 -1.37 -6.47 -6.83
CA TYR A 52 -2.48 -5.79 -6.16
C TYR A 52 -3.15 -4.76 -7.08
N ASN A 53 -4.48 -4.77 -7.10
CA ASN A 53 -5.24 -3.62 -7.61
C ASN A 53 -5.25 -2.52 -6.55
N VAL A 54 -5.14 -1.26 -6.99
CA VAL A 54 -5.02 -0.12 -6.09
C VAL A 54 -6.14 0.88 -6.34
N GLU A 55 -6.92 1.14 -5.29
CA GLU A 55 -7.83 2.29 -5.21
C GLU A 55 -7.37 3.24 -4.11
N VAL A 56 -7.33 4.53 -4.43
CA VAL A 56 -6.83 5.58 -3.54
C VAL A 56 -7.80 6.75 -3.61
N HIS A 57 -7.94 7.45 -2.48
CA HIS A 57 -8.72 8.66 -2.39
C HIS A 57 -8.04 9.59 -1.38
N GLY A 58 -7.36 10.64 -1.87
CA GLY A 58 -6.67 11.61 -1.01
C GLY A 58 -5.99 12.75 -1.74
#